data_AF-A0A517QFD3-F1
#
_entry.id   AF-A0A517QFD3-F1
#
_cell.length_a   1.000
_cell.length_b   1.000
_cell.length_c   1.000
_cell.angle_alpha   90.00
_cell.angle_beta   90.00
_cell.angle_gamma   90.00
#
_symmetry.space_group_name_H-M   'P 1'
#
loop_
_entity.id
_entity.type
_entity.pdbx_description
1 polymer ?
#
loop_
_entity_poly.entity_id
_entity_poly.type
_entity_poly.pdbx_seq_one_letter_code
_entity_poly.pdbx_strand_id
1 'polypeptide(L)'
;MTKKIEKSKLKNFLTERAEKKKTDADAPRSRHNEIRDTVESIIIALVFAFVFRAYSAEAFVIPTGSMAPTLYGRHKEINCSECGVKYAVGASDELIEKTEYYNPEYKVTGALCPNCRYYSDLRDAMPYTGDRIIVNKFPFEFGDPKRWDVIVFKYPEASQTNYIKRLVGLPGEEIQVSRGDVYARRSEQEPFQILRKDNLEKQLTVQQLVYDDDYPPRAILQYGWPERWSPMQQVAAGETRFEGLAKSGWEIDRESRAYQYQGTSTSSGDTKLEWLRYQHIVPQTSEWALLQENPELFQQSMTSSPPQPRLISDFTAYNSYTGGTTDGYFLYDAAFWVGDLTLSFDVELENSEGELFVELMRGDRHYRVKFDVKSGKATLYYVEDFPNPEPVETELTTVQTALQGAGAHQVMFANVDQRLCLWVDGSATEFEGKSEYQPPVSAAPREGDLAPAGIAGRGLDFNISHLLLQRDIYYRADEYYQKMEYQGEHKHLWELLDDPAAWSREYEDHRRQVRFAKMSDDEFFVLGDNSARSADSRLWGNERGAEHRHAVPRSALVGKAFMIYWPHGIPFMNNGRGYSPDVGPLKKFFYHQTSPGTYPKDPYAKLSFPFYPNFSRMKRIR
;
A
#
# COMPACT_ATOMS: atom_id res chain seq x y z
N MET A 1 -17.83 75.46 40.46
CA MET A 1 -16.46 75.04 40.85
C MET A 1 -16.33 73.54 41.17
N THR A 2 -17.44 72.81 41.33
CA THR A 2 -17.45 71.39 41.76
C THR A 2 -17.03 70.38 40.68
N LYS A 3 -17.32 70.61 39.39
CA LYS A 3 -16.92 69.70 38.28
C LYS A 3 -15.42 69.69 37.95
N LYS A 4 -14.65 70.72 38.33
CA LYS A 4 -13.19 70.77 38.09
C LYS A 4 -12.39 69.99 39.13
N ILE A 5 -12.93 69.83 40.35
CA ILE A 5 -12.29 69.13 41.47
C ILE A 5 -12.40 67.61 41.30
N GLU A 6 -13.50 67.09 40.73
CA GLU A 6 -13.65 65.65 40.45
C GLU A 6 -12.74 65.17 39.31
N LYS A 7 -12.56 65.97 38.25
CA LYS A 7 -11.65 65.61 37.15
C LYS A 7 -10.18 65.56 37.58
N SER A 8 -9.74 66.42 38.50
CA SER A 8 -8.35 66.37 38.99
C SER A 8 -8.12 65.17 39.93
N LYS A 9 -9.12 64.82 40.77
CA LYS A 9 -9.05 63.62 41.62
C LYS A 9 -9.02 62.33 40.81
N LEU A 10 -9.82 62.23 39.74
CA LEU A 10 -9.82 61.05 38.87
C LEU A 10 -8.51 60.91 38.08
N LYS A 11 -7.94 62.03 37.61
CA LYS A 11 -6.66 62.04 36.89
C LYS A 11 -5.50 61.66 37.82
N ASN A 12 -5.48 62.17 39.05
CA ASN A 12 -4.48 61.77 40.04
C ASN A 12 -4.61 60.29 40.43
N PHE A 13 -5.83 59.78 40.61
CA PHE A 13 -6.06 58.36 40.93
C PHE A 13 -5.61 57.41 39.81
N LEU A 14 -5.84 57.79 38.54
CA LEU A 14 -5.36 57.01 37.39
C LEU A 14 -3.84 57.10 37.22
N THR A 15 -3.23 58.24 37.57
CA THR A 15 -1.78 58.44 37.49
C THR A 15 -1.07 57.67 38.61
N GLU A 16 -1.57 57.71 39.84
CA GLU A 16 -1.08 56.88 40.95
C GLU A 16 -1.20 55.38 40.65
N ARG A 17 -2.30 54.94 40.00
CA ARG A 17 -2.47 53.52 39.65
C ARG A 17 -1.57 53.09 38.48
N ALA A 18 -1.26 53.99 37.55
CA ALA A 18 -0.32 53.75 36.46
C ALA A 18 1.14 53.74 36.96
N GLU A 19 1.49 54.63 37.90
CA GLU A 19 2.80 54.62 38.58
C GLU A 19 2.95 53.38 39.46
N LYS A 20 1.92 52.98 40.22
CA LYS A 20 1.94 51.77 41.04
C LYS A 20 2.10 50.49 40.20
N LYS A 21 1.48 50.44 39.02
CA LYS A 21 1.61 49.32 38.06
C LYS A 21 2.96 49.31 37.32
N LYS A 22 3.64 50.46 37.19
CA LYS A 22 5.03 50.54 36.70
C LYS A 22 6.03 50.14 37.79
N THR A 23 5.83 50.55 39.05
CA THR A 23 6.71 50.16 40.16
C THR A 23 6.60 48.68 40.53
N ASP A 24 5.44 48.04 40.33
CA ASP A 24 5.30 46.57 40.52
C ASP A 24 5.86 45.74 39.35
N ALA A 25 6.07 46.36 38.17
CA ALA A 25 6.64 45.69 36.99
C ALA A 25 8.18 45.70 36.98
N ASP A 26 8.82 46.67 37.66
CA ASP A 26 10.29 46.84 37.73
C ASP A 26 10.91 46.32 39.05
N ALA A 27 10.13 45.64 39.90
CA ALA A 27 10.70 44.92 41.04
C ALA A 27 11.45 43.67 40.54
N PRO A 28 12.72 43.44 40.88
CA PRO A 28 13.45 42.25 40.44
C PRO A 28 12.72 41.02 40.98
N ARG A 29 12.06 40.27 40.10
CA ARG A 29 11.52 38.95 40.46
C ARG A 29 12.70 38.14 40.96
N SER A 30 12.66 37.74 42.23
CA SER A 30 13.72 36.93 42.78
C SER A 30 13.82 35.67 41.93
N ARG A 31 15.04 35.22 41.62
CA ARG A 31 15.31 33.99 40.83
C ARG A 31 14.51 32.77 41.34
N HIS A 32 14.15 32.79 42.62
CA HIS A 32 13.29 31.79 43.27
C HIS A 32 11.84 31.78 42.74
N ASN A 33 11.25 32.95 42.45
CA ASN A 33 9.89 33.05 41.89
C ASN A 33 9.86 32.64 40.41
N GLU A 34 10.89 32.97 39.64
CA GLU A 34 11.00 32.51 38.24
C GLU A 34 11.20 30.99 38.13
N ILE A 35 12.03 30.42 39.00
CA ILE A 35 12.21 28.96 39.07
C ILE A 35 10.90 28.30 39.52
N ARG A 36 10.18 28.85 40.49
CA ARG A 36 8.87 28.34 40.92
C ARG A 36 7.85 28.38 39.79
N ASP A 37 7.71 29.50 39.08
CA ASP A 37 6.76 29.64 37.96
C ASP A 37 7.10 28.66 36.82
N THR A 38 8.39 28.44 36.58
CA THR A 38 8.86 27.45 35.59
C THR A 38 8.52 26.02 36.03
N VAL A 39 8.79 25.68 37.30
CA VAL A 39 8.47 24.36 37.87
C VAL A 39 6.95 24.13 37.89
N GLU A 40 6.16 25.12 38.29
CA GLU A 40 4.70 25.06 38.28
C GLU A 40 4.15 24.85 36.87
N SER A 41 4.68 25.57 35.88
CA SER A 41 4.33 25.39 34.46
C SER A 41 4.69 23.99 33.95
N ILE A 42 5.86 23.43 34.33
CA ILE A 42 6.26 22.07 33.98
C ILE A 42 5.33 21.04 34.62
N ILE A 43 4.99 21.21 35.91
CA ILE A 43 4.08 20.29 36.61
C ILE A 43 2.69 20.34 35.97
N ILE A 44 2.17 21.54 35.68
CA ILE A 44 0.89 21.71 34.99
C ILE A 44 0.93 21.02 33.63
N ALA A 45 2.00 21.23 32.84
CA ALA A 45 2.18 20.57 31.55
C ALA A 45 2.24 19.03 31.68
N LEU A 46 2.93 18.50 32.69
CA LEU A 46 2.97 17.06 32.97
C LEU A 46 1.60 16.53 33.37
N VAL A 47 0.88 17.20 34.28
CA VAL A 47 -0.48 16.80 34.69
C VAL A 47 -1.41 16.81 33.48
N PHE A 48 -1.40 17.87 32.68
CA PHE A 48 -2.19 17.91 31.43
C PHE A 48 -1.79 16.80 30.47
N ALA A 49 -0.50 16.51 30.30
CA ALA A 49 -0.04 15.41 29.47
C ALA A 49 -0.52 14.05 30.00
N PHE A 50 -0.51 13.83 31.32
CA PHE A 50 -1.01 12.60 31.94
C PHE A 50 -2.53 12.47 31.83
N VAL A 51 -3.29 13.55 32.05
CA VAL A 51 -4.74 13.57 31.88
C VAL A 51 -5.11 13.36 30.41
N PHE A 52 -4.46 14.07 29.49
CA PHE A 52 -4.64 13.88 28.05
C PHE A 52 -4.30 12.44 27.63
N ARG A 53 -3.23 11.86 28.18
CA ARG A 53 -2.88 10.46 27.92
C ARG A 53 -3.88 9.47 28.53
N ALA A 54 -4.39 9.74 29.72
CA ALA A 54 -5.32 8.86 30.40
C ALA A 54 -6.68 8.81 29.67
N TYR A 55 -7.16 9.97 29.22
CA TYR A 55 -8.53 10.11 28.72
C TYR A 55 -8.65 10.31 27.20
N SER A 56 -7.65 10.88 26.53
CA SER A 56 -7.79 11.33 25.13
C SER A 56 -7.01 10.48 24.14
N ALA A 57 -5.74 10.20 24.43
CA ALA A 57 -4.82 9.61 23.47
C ALA A 57 -3.95 8.52 24.10
N GLU A 58 -3.95 7.33 23.50
CA GLU A 58 -3.06 6.24 23.93
C GLU A 58 -2.06 5.90 22.84
N ALA A 59 -0.81 5.69 23.24
CA ALA A 59 0.28 5.35 22.34
C ALA A 59 0.51 3.84 22.34
N PHE A 60 0.55 3.24 21.15
CA PHE A 60 0.81 1.82 20.96
C PHE A 60 2.03 1.61 20.07
N VAL A 61 2.76 0.52 20.31
CA VAL A 61 3.78 0.00 19.40
C VAL A 61 3.17 -1.17 18.65
N ILE A 62 3.25 -1.17 17.32
CA ILE A 62 2.72 -2.28 16.51
C ILE A 62 3.69 -3.46 16.59
N PRO A 63 3.28 -4.62 17.13
CA PRO A 63 4.19 -5.75 17.29
C PRO A 63 4.34 -6.57 15.99
N THR A 64 3.25 -6.75 15.23
CA THR A 64 3.16 -7.67 14.10
C THR A 64 2.89 -6.96 12.78
N GLY A 65 3.25 -7.61 11.68
CA GLY A 65 3.06 -7.10 10.32
C GLY A 65 1.66 -7.23 9.72
N SER A 66 0.63 -7.48 10.55
CA SER A 66 -0.71 -7.82 10.06
C SER A 66 -1.46 -6.67 9.36
N MET A 67 -0.96 -5.45 9.52
CA MET A 67 -1.47 -4.24 8.89
C MET A 67 -0.51 -3.67 7.84
N ALA A 68 0.51 -4.42 7.43
CA ALA A 68 1.41 -3.99 6.35
C ALA A 68 0.66 -3.95 4.99
N PRO A 69 0.95 -2.97 4.11
CA PRO A 69 2.00 -1.97 4.25
C PRO A 69 1.63 -0.73 5.07
N THR A 70 0.35 -0.55 5.42
CA THR A 70 -0.17 0.63 6.13
C THR A 70 0.53 0.89 7.46
N LEU A 71 0.70 -0.16 8.27
CA LEU A 71 1.41 -0.12 9.55
C LEU A 71 2.39 -1.30 9.62
N TYR A 72 3.65 -0.98 9.88
CA TYR A 72 4.69 -2.00 10.04
C TYR A 72 4.78 -2.49 11.48
N GLY A 73 4.84 -3.80 11.64
CA GLY A 73 5.28 -4.42 12.89
C GLY A 73 6.80 -4.43 12.95
N ARG A 74 7.38 -5.35 13.73
CA ARG A 74 8.82 -5.61 13.64
C ARG A 74 9.18 -6.03 12.20
N HIS A 75 10.14 -5.33 11.60
CA HIS A 75 10.48 -5.47 10.17
C HIS A 75 11.95 -5.13 9.90
N LYS A 76 12.45 -5.50 8.73
CA LYS A 76 13.73 -5.05 8.17
C LYS A 76 13.43 -4.16 6.96
N GLU A 77 14.14 -3.06 6.79
CA GLU A 77 14.12 -2.26 5.56
C GLU A 77 15.42 -2.49 4.80
N ILE A 78 15.33 -2.69 3.49
CA ILE A 78 16.48 -2.91 2.61
C ILE A 78 16.26 -2.21 1.26
N ASN A 79 17.37 -1.83 0.63
CA ASN A 79 17.40 -1.46 -0.79
C ASN A 79 17.88 -2.68 -1.57
N CYS A 80 17.13 -3.11 -2.58
CA CYS A 80 17.54 -4.21 -3.44
C CYS A 80 18.90 -3.90 -4.10
N SER A 81 19.87 -4.81 -4.02
CA SER A 81 21.19 -4.61 -4.60
C SER A 81 21.20 -4.55 -6.13
N GLU A 82 20.20 -5.16 -6.79
CA GLU A 82 20.12 -5.17 -8.25
C GLU A 82 19.37 -3.98 -8.83
N CYS A 83 18.16 -3.72 -8.33
CA CYS A 83 17.29 -2.70 -8.91
C CYS A 83 17.26 -1.41 -8.10
N GLY A 84 17.72 -1.41 -6.84
CA GLY A 84 17.74 -0.22 -5.99
C GLY A 84 16.43 0.07 -5.24
N VAL A 85 15.32 -0.59 -5.58
CA VAL A 85 14.03 -0.34 -4.93
C VAL A 85 14.12 -0.55 -3.41
N LYS A 86 13.54 0.37 -2.64
CA LYS A 86 13.44 0.25 -1.19
C LYS A 86 12.18 -0.51 -0.81
N TYR A 87 12.31 -1.52 0.05
CA TYR A 87 11.16 -2.29 0.54
C TYR A 87 11.35 -2.76 1.98
N ALA A 88 10.25 -3.21 2.59
CA ALA A 88 10.21 -3.71 3.96
C ALA A 88 9.79 -5.18 4.00
N VAL A 89 10.39 -5.91 4.94
CA VAL A 89 10.19 -7.35 5.14
C VAL A 89 9.81 -7.59 6.60
N GLY A 90 8.81 -8.41 6.85
CA GLY A 90 8.41 -8.79 8.20
C GLY A 90 9.52 -9.51 8.94
N ALA A 91 9.73 -9.14 10.20
CA ALA A 91 10.68 -9.78 11.12
C ALA A 91 10.03 -10.05 12.49
N SER A 92 8.70 -10.10 12.51
CA SER A 92 7.92 -10.35 13.73
C SER A 92 8.10 -11.77 14.24
N ASP A 93 8.33 -12.73 13.35
CA ASP A 93 8.50 -14.15 13.64
C ASP A 93 9.85 -14.49 14.27
N GLU A 94 10.80 -13.55 14.28
CA GLU A 94 12.08 -13.72 14.96
C GLU A 94 11.92 -13.79 16.49
N LEU A 95 10.80 -13.30 17.01
CA LEU A 95 10.47 -13.32 18.43
C LEU A 95 9.50 -14.45 18.73
N ILE A 96 9.69 -15.10 19.87
CA ILE A 96 8.73 -16.06 20.43
C ILE A 96 7.45 -15.28 20.77
N GLU A 97 6.30 -15.77 20.29
CA GLU A 97 5.02 -15.07 20.27
C GLU A 97 4.76 -14.13 21.45
N LYS A 98 4.60 -12.84 21.15
CA LYS A 98 4.26 -11.77 22.13
C LYS A 98 5.26 -11.61 23.30
N THR A 99 6.45 -12.20 23.22
CA THR A 99 7.51 -12.03 24.21
C THR A 99 8.64 -11.13 23.68
N GLU A 100 9.55 -10.74 24.57
CA GLU A 100 10.83 -10.13 24.18
C GLU A 100 11.93 -11.17 23.92
N TYR A 101 11.56 -12.46 23.84
CA TYR A 101 12.50 -13.54 23.61
C TYR A 101 12.73 -13.72 22.11
N TYR A 102 13.95 -13.49 21.66
CA TYR A 102 14.43 -13.76 20.32
C TYR A 102 14.85 -15.22 20.20
N ASN A 103 14.38 -15.90 19.15
CA ASN A 103 14.89 -17.21 18.79
C ASN A 103 15.84 -17.06 17.59
N PRO A 104 17.16 -17.28 17.75
CA PRO A 104 18.12 -17.24 16.64
C PRO A 104 17.79 -18.20 15.50
N GLU A 105 17.07 -19.30 15.77
CA GLU A 105 16.62 -20.25 14.75
C GLU A 105 15.54 -19.65 13.83
N TYR A 106 14.78 -18.66 14.32
CA TYR A 106 13.74 -17.96 13.56
C TYR A 106 14.24 -16.66 12.95
N LYS A 107 15.56 -16.45 12.88
CA LYS A 107 16.13 -15.26 12.26
C LYS A 107 15.70 -15.16 10.80
N VAL A 108 15.22 -13.99 10.37
CA VAL A 108 14.92 -13.75 8.96
C VAL A 108 16.24 -13.56 8.21
N THR A 109 16.51 -14.41 7.23
CA THR A 109 17.84 -14.49 6.57
C THR A 109 17.87 -13.98 5.14
N GLY A 110 16.74 -13.80 4.49
CA GLY A 110 16.67 -13.25 3.14
C GLY A 110 15.24 -12.94 2.72
N ALA A 111 15.09 -12.24 1.59
CA ALA A 111 13.79 -11.86 1.05
C ALA A 111 13.82 -11.55 -0.44
N LEU A 112 12.68 -11.71 -1.11
CA LEU A 112 12.51 -11.37 -2.52
C LEU A 112 12.13 -9.90 -2.71
N CYS A 113 12.74 -9.26 -3.69
CA CYS A 113 12.41 -7.90 -4.10
C CYS A 113 11.00 -7.82 -4.73
N PRO A 114 10.14 -6.84 -4.36
CA PRO A 114 8.82 -6.65 -4.98
C PRO A 114 8.89 -6.25 -6.45
N ASN A 115 9.98 -5.62 -6.87
CA ASN A 115 10.14 -5.12 -8.23
C ASN A 115 10.73 -6.20 -9.17
N CYS A 116 11.91 -6.73 -8.82
CA CYS A 116 12.69 -7.62 -9.69
C CYS A 116 12.84 -9.06 -9.20
N ARG A 117 12.25 -9.42 -8.05
CA ARG A 117 12.37 -10.75 -7.39
C ARG A 117 13.80 -11.22 -7.08
N TYR A 118 14.78 -10.33 -7.17
CA TYR A 118 16.12 -10.65 -6.70
C TYR A 118 16.09 -11.02 -5.22
N TYR A 119 16.79 -12.10 -4.87
CA TYR A 119 16.92 -12.57 -3.51
C TYR A 119 17.99 -11.75 -2.76
N SER A 120 17.56 -10.99 -1.77
CA SER A 120 18.46 -10.19 -0.94
C SER A 120 18.81 -10.95 0.35
N ASP A 121 20.10 -11.03 0.67
CA ASP A 121 20.59 -11.58 1.93
C ASP A 121 20.37 -10.58 3.08
N LEU A 122 19.67 -11.03 4.13
CA LEU A 122 19.28 -10.25 5.31
C LEU A 122 19.94 -10.75 6.60
N ARG A 123 20.92 -11.66 6.53
CA ARG A 123 21.59 -12.23 7.71
C ARG A 123 22.25 -11.15 8.57
N ASP A 124 22.76 -10.10 7.95
CA ASP A 124 23.40 -8.98 8.66
C ASP A 124 22.48 -7.76 8.81
N ALA A 125 21.25 -7.83 8.30
CA ALA A 125 20.29 -6.73 8.37
C ALA A 125 19.63 -6.70 9.76
N MET A 126 19.68 -5.52 10.39
CA MET A 126 19.10 -5.29 11.70
C MET A 126 17.60 -4.96 11.57
N PRO A 127 16.73 -5.58 12.38
CA PRO A 127 15.30 -5.32 12.38
C PRO A 127 14.95 -4.11 13.24
N TYR A 128 14.03 -3.32 12.74
CA TYR A 128 13.40 -2.22 13.42
C TYR A 128 12.26 -2.69 14.31
N THR A 129 11.98 -1.93 15.37
CA THR A 129 10.70 -2.02 16.08
C THR A 129 9.57 -1.58 15.16
N GLY A 130 8.34 -2.06 15.40
CA GLY A 130 7.20 -1.59 14.63
C GLY A 130 6.79 -0.15 14.91
N ASP A 131 5.91 0.33 14.04
CA ASP A 131 5.41 1.70 14.05
C ASP A 131 4.77 2.03 15.40
N ARG A 132 5.01 3.24 15.90
CA ARG A 132 4.32 3.78 17.07
C ARG A 132 3.22 4.72 16.63
N ILE A 133 2.02 4.40 17.09
CA ILE A 133 0.79 5.08 16.70
C ILE A 133 0.16 5.79 17.90
N ILE A 134 -0.62 6.82 17.61
CA ILE A 134 -1.52 7.45 18.56
C ILE A 134 -2.96 7.06 18.22
N VAL A 135 -3.69 6.62 19.24
CA VAL A 135 -5.08 6.21 19.17
C VAL A 135 -5.94 7.24 19.91
N ASN A 136 -6.95 7.77 19.24
CA ASN A 136 -7.94 8.66 19.84
C ASN A 136 -9.11 7.84 20.40
N LYS A 137 -9.40 7.97 21.69
CA LYS A 137 -10.45 7.21 22.39
C LYS A 137 -11.85 7.81 22.25
N PHE A 138 -11.95 9.12 22.10
CA PHE A 138 -13.22 9.83 22.07
C PHE A 138 -14.14 9.61 20.85
N PRO A 139 -13.66 9.34 19.62
CA PRO A 139 -14.53 9.29 18.44
C PRO A 139 -15.69 8.31 18.58
N PHE A 140 -15.50 7.23 19.35
CA PHE A 140 -16.49 6.17 19.53
C PHE A 140 -17.40 6.37 20.75
N GLU A 141 -17.13 7.37 21.59
CA GLU A 141 -18.02 7.80 22.66
C GLU A 141 -19.15 8.71 22.15
N PHE A 142 -18.92 9.40 21.02
CA PHE A 142 -19.85 10.40 20.47
C PHE A 142 -20.30 10.10 19.04
N GLY A 143 -19.89 8.96 18.46
CA GLY A 143 -20.27 8.57 17.11
C GLY A 143 -19.88 7.15 16.77
N ASP A 144 -20.39 6.66 15.66
CA ASP A 144 -20.08 5.31 15.18
C ASP A 144 -18.75 5.27 14.42
N PRO A 145 -17.98 4.17 14.55
CA PRO A 145 -16.81 3.98 13.73
C PRO A 145 -17.22 3.86 12.26
N LYS A 146 -16.44 4.46 11.37
CA LYS A 146 -16.74 4.45 9.93
C LYS A 146 -16.06 3.27 9.26
N ARG A 147 -16.65 2.80 8.17
CA ARG A 147 -15.98 1.82 7.30
C ARG A 147 -14.59 2.34 6.91
N TRP A 148 -13.64 1.42 6.86
CA TRP A 148 -12.22 1.65 6.57
C TRP A 148 -11.44 2.42 7.62
N ASP A 149 -12.02 2.70 8.78
CA ASP A 149 -11.24 3.24 9.91
C ASP A 149 -10.28 2.18 10.44
N VAL A 150 -9.05 2.59 10.74
CA VAL A 150 -8.10 1.74 11.46
C VAL A 150 -8.37 1.89 12.96
N ILE A 151 -8.76 0.79 13.60
CA ILE A 151 -9.24 0.78 14.98
C ILE A 151 -8.38 -0.13 15.85
N VAL A 152 -8.19 0.29 17.10
CA VAL A 152 -7.64 -0.55 18.16
C VAL A 152 -8.80 -1.05 19.01
N PHE A 153 -8.78 -2.35 19.32
CA PHE A 153 -9.81 -3.02 20.11
C PHE A 153 -9.20 -4.16 20.92
N LYS A 154 -9.86 -4.55 22.01
CA LYS A 154 -9.51 -5.73 22.78
C LYS A 154 -9.92 -6.97 22.01
N TYR A 155 -9.01 -7.93 21.84
CA TYR A 155 -9.32 -9.17 21.15
C TYR A 155 -10.48 -9.89 21.85
N PRO A 156 -11.60 -10.17 21.16
CA PRO A 156 -12.81 -10.72 21.80
C PRO A 156 -12.54 -12.06 22.50
N GLU A 157 -11.71 -12.91 21.92
CA GLU A 157 -11.34 -14.19 22.54
C GLU A 157 -10.16 -14.07 23.52
N ALA A 158 -9.53 -12.91 23.72
CA ALA A 158 -8.59 -12.70 24.84
C ALA A 158 -8.43 -11.20 25.15
N SER A 159 -9.28 -10.69 26.05
CA SER A 159 -9.42 -9.25 26.35
C SER A 159 -8.16 -8.56 26.90
N GLN A 160 -7.12 -9.31 27.27
CA GLN A 160 -5.81 -8.78 27.68
C GLN A 160 -4.91 -8.40 26.49
N THR A 161 -5.28 -8.78 25.27
CA THR A 161 -4.54 -8.44 24.05
C THR A 161 -5.29 -7.36 23.27
N ASN A 162 -4.59 -6.30 22.87
CA ASN A 162 -5.13 -5.31 21.95
C ASN A 162 -4.74 -5.67 20.51
N TYR A 163 -5.69 -5.65 19.59
CA TYR A 163 -5.47 -5.79 18.16
C TYR A 163 -5.72 -4.45 17.46
N ILE A 164 -5.08 -4.30 16.30
CA ILE A 164 -5.31 -3.21 15.38
C ILE A 164 -5.70 -3.79 14.04
N LYS A 165 -6.83 -3.33 13.50
CA LYS A 165 -7.38 -3.79 12.21
C LYS A 165 -8.10 -2.65 11.50
N ARG A 166 -8.38 -2.85 10.21
CA ARG A 166 -9.28 -2.01 9.45
C ARG A 166 -10.71 -2.50 9.67
N LEU A 167 -11.60 -1.59 10.03
CA LEU A 167 -13.03 -1.88 10.12
C LEU A 167 -13.58 -2.01 8.71
N VAL A 168 -14.22 -3.15 8.42
CA VAL A 168 -14.74 -3.47 7.10
C VAL A 168 -16.25 -3.67 7.11
N GLY A 169 -16.83 -4.43 8.04
CA GLY A 169 -18.29 -4.62 8.12
C GLY A 169 -18.93 -3.80 9.25
N LEU A 170 -20.13 -3.29 8.99
CA LEU A 170 -20.92 -2.48 9.92
C LEU A 170 -22.07 -3.31 10.53
N PRO A 171 -22.71 -2.80 11.61
CA PRO A 171 -23.89 -3.43 12.19
C PRO A 171 -25.00 -3.72 11.18
N GLY A 172 -25.59 -4.91 11.30
CA GLY A 172 -26.65 -5.40 10.44
C GLY A 172 -26.22 -5.84 9.03
N GLU A 173 -24.91 -5.97 8.77
CA GLU A 173 -24.39 -6.43 7.47
C GLU A 173 -23.94 -7.88 7.51
N GLU A 174 -24.28 -8.63 6.48
CA GLU A 174 -23.61 -9.88 6.11
C GLU A 174 -22.43 -9.54 5.21
N ILE A 175 -21.27 -10.17 5.44
CA ILE A 175 -20.03 -9.88 4.70
C ILE A 175 -19.67 -11.07 3.82
N GLN A 176 -19.27 -10.80 2.59
CA GLN A 176 -18.70 -11.78 1.67
C GLN A 176 -17.30 -11.33 1.25
N VAL A 177 -16.35 -12.24 1.26
CA VAL A 177 -15.02 -12.04 0.66
C VAL A 177 -14.95 -12.92 -0.58
N SER A 178 -14.54 -12.33 -1.71
CA SER A 178 -14.62 -12.98 -3.00
C SER A 178 -13.61 -12.38 -3.98
N ARG A 179 -12.65 -13.18 -4.45
CA ARG A 179 -11.62 -12.76 -5.44
C ARG A 179 -10.84 -11.52 -4.99
N GLY A 180 -10.51 -11.43 -3.71
CA GLY A 180 -9.79 -10.27 -3.16
C GLY A 180 -10.68 -9.09 -2.77
N ASP A 181 -11.87 -9.00 -3.34
CA ASP A 181 -12.85 -7.94 -3.05
C ASP A 181 -13.72 -8.31 -1.84
N VAL A 182 -14.24 -7.28 -1.17
CA VAL A 182 -15.19 -7.45 -0.05
C VAL A 182 -16.55 -6.87 -0.43
N TYR A 183 -17.60 -7.59 -0.08
CA TYR A 183 -18.98 -7.23 -0.36
C TYR A 183 -19.81 -7.26 0.92
N ALA A 184 -20.89 -6.50 0.95
CA ALA A 184 -21.88 -6.56 2.02
C ALA A 184 -23.32 -6.53 1.50
N ARG A 185 -24.24 -7.05 2.31
CA ARG A 185 -25.70 -6.85 2.15
C ARG A 185 -26.37 -6.73 3.51
N ARG A 186 -27.54 -6.08 3.57
CA ARG A 186 -28.32 -5.95 4.82
C ARG A 186 -29.52 -6.89 4.89
N SER A 187 -30.05 -7.26 3.73
CA SER A 187 -31.17 -8.18 3.58
C SER A 187 -30.80 -9.32 2.63
N GLU A 188 -31.30 -10.54 2.88
CA GLU A 188 -31.13 -11.67 1.97
C GLU A 188 -31.77 -11.45 0.60
N GLN A 189 -32.72 -10.51 0.52
CA GLN A 189 -33.42 -10.11 -0.71
C GLN A 189 -32.58 -9.17 -1.59
N GLU A 190 -31.52 -8.57 -1.04
CA GLU A 190 -30.63 -7.66 -1.75
C GLU A 190 -29.38 -8.40 -2.27
N PRO A 191 -28.87 -8.03 -3.45
CA PRO A 191 -27.57 -8.53 -3.90
C PRO A 191 -26.45 -7.98 -3.00
N PHE A 192 -25.36 -8.74 -2.91
CA PHE A 192 -24.13 -8.25 -2.31
C PHE A 192 -23.59 -7.06 -3.12
N GLN A 193 -23.27 -5.97 -2.43
CA GLN A 193 -22.67 -4.77 -3.01
C GLN A 193 -21.20 -4.69 -2.61
N ILE A 194 -20.35 -4.34 -3.57
CA ILE A 194 -18.91 -4.16 -3.30
C ILE A 194 -18.68 -3.03 -2.31
N LEU A 195 -17.80 -3.27 -1.35
CA LEU A 195 -17.38 -2.27 -0.38
C LEU A 195 -16.21 -1.49 -0.97
N ARG A 196 -16.47 -0.25 -1.38
CA ARG A 196 -15.44 0.66 -1.91
C ARG A 196 -14.87 1.54 -0.82
N LYS A 197 -13.63 1.99 -1.02
CA LYS A 197 -13.02 3.02 -0.17
C LYS A 197 -13.60 4.38 -0.57
N ASP A 198 -14.47 4.95 0.27
CA ASP A 198 -15.17 6.22 -0.01
C ASP A 198 -14.21 7.40 -0.26
N ASN A 199 -13.06 7.39 0.43
CA ASN A 199 -12.03 8.39 0.26
C ASN A 199 -10.92 7.84 -0.64
N LEU A 200 -10.75 8.45 -1.81
CA LEU A 200 -9.72 8.10 -2.79
C LEU A 200 -8.30 8.16 -2.22
N GLU A 201 -8.03 9.06 -1.28
CA GLU A 201 -6.74 9.10 -0.59
C GLU A 201 -6.50 7.84 0.25
N LYS A 202 -7.54 7.23 0.84
CA LYS A 202 -7.39 5.97 1.58
C LYS A 202 -6.96 4.86 0.63
N GLN A 203 -7.57 4.79 -0.56
CA GLN A 203 -7.22 3.84 -1.61
C GLN A 203 -5.74 3.96 -1.99
N LEU A 204 -5.23 5.18 -2.21
CA LEU A 204 -3.81 5.39 -2.53
C LEU A 204 -2.85 4.95 -1.42
N THR A 205 -3.23 5.12 -0.15
CA THR A 205 -2.33 4.77 0.97
C THR A 205 -2.13 3.27 1.19
N VAL A 206 -2.98 2.42 0.61
CA VAL A 206 -2.96 0.96 0.83
C VAL A 206 -2.44 0.18 -0.37
N GLN A 207 -2.10 0.86 -1.46
CA GLN A 207 -1.60 0.22 -2.67
C GLN A 207 -0.23 -0.44 -2.45
N GLN A 208 -0.01 -1.54 -3.17
CA GLN A 208 1.22 -2.32 -3.14
C GLN A 208 1.92 -2.23 -4.49
N LEU A 209 3.24 -2.15 -4.47
CA LEU A 209 4.06 -2.07 -5.67
C LEU A 209 3.93 -3.35 -6.51
N VAL A 210 3.65 -3.19 -7.81
CA VAL A 210 3.79 -4.25 -8.81
C VAL A 210 5.08 -4.06 -9.60
N TYR A 211 5.29 -2.86 -10.14
CA TYR A 211 6.52 -2.51 -10.85
C TYR A 211 6.77 -1.01 -10.85
N ASP A 212 8.02 -0.63 -10.64
CA ASP A 212 8.51 0.75 -10.70
C ASP A 212 9.64 0.79 -11.74
N ASP A 213 9.39 1.48 -12.85
CA ASP A 213 10.31 1.56 -13.98
C ASP A 213 11.54 2.44 -13.71
N ASP A 214 11.50 3.30 -12.69
CA ASP A 214 12.68 4.08 -12.25
C ASP A 214 13.76 3.17 -11.64
N TYR A 215 13.37 1.98 -11.21
CA TYR A 215 14.23 0.97 -10.60
C TYR A 215 14.25 -0.32 -11.46
N PRO A 216 14.64 -0.28 -12.74
CA PRO A 216 14.61 -1.48 -13.57
C PRO A 216 15.75 -2.44 -13.14
N PRO A 217 15.59 -3.76 -13.34
CA PRO A 217 16.65 -4.72 -13.04
C PRO A 217 17.78 -4.66 -14.08
N ARG A 218 18.63 -3.63 -14.00
CA ARG A 218 19.62 -3.29 -15.03
C ARG A 218 20.55 -4.45 -15.39
N ALA A 219 21.00 -5.22 -14.40
CA ALA A 219 21.90 -6.35 -14.62
C ALA A 219 21.29 -7.38 -15.58
N ILE A 220 20.10 -7.91 -15.29
CA ILE A 220 19.49 -8.96 -16.13
C ILE A 220 19.06 -8.43 -17.50
N LEU A 221 18.65 -7.15 -17.59
CA LEU A 221 18.33 -6.49 -18.86
C LEU A 221 19.55 -6.44 -19.81
N GLN A 222 20.76 -6.22 -19.28
CA GLN A 222 22.00 -6.22 -20.08
C GLN A 222 22.30 -7.59 -20.71
N TYR A 223 21.75 -8.67 -20.16
CA TYR A 223 21.91 -10.03 -20.68
C TYR A 223 20.72 -10.49 -21.54
N GLY A 224 19.90 -9.56 -22.02
CA GLY A 224 18.83 -9.84 -22.99
C GLY A 224 17.47 -10.16 -22.40
N TRP A 225 17.28 -9.96 -21.09
CA TRP A 225 15.93 -10.00 -20.50
C TRP A 225 15.05 -8.90 -21.10
N PRO A 226 13.76 -9.17 -21.40
CA PRO A 226 12.88 -8.18 -22.01
C PRO A 226 12.54 -7.03 -21.05
N GLU A 227 12.41 -5.83 -21.61
CA GLU A 227 11.79 -4.70 -20.92
C GLU A 227 10.32 -5.03 -20.61
N ARG A 228 9.85 -4.63 -19.42
CA ARG A 228 8.44 -4.86 -19.04
C ARG A 228 7.50 -3.93 -19.78
N TRP A 229 7.92 -2.70 -20.05
CA TRP A 229 7.21 -1.80 -20.96
C TRP A 229 7.73 -1.99 -22.37
N SER A 230 6.89 -2.54 -23.24
CA SER A 230 7.26 -2.87 -24.61
C SER A 230 6.13 -2.54 -25.59
N PRO A 231 6.47 -2.11 -26.82
CA PRO A 231 5.48 -1.84 -27.85
C PRO A 231 4.71 -3.09 -28.27
N MET A 232 3.39 -2.97 -28.31
CA MET A 232 2.46 -3.97 -28.82
C MET A 232 1.73 -3.41 -30.04
N GLN A 233 1.81 -4.14 -31.14
CA GLN A 233 1.23 -3.75 -32.41
C GLN A 233 0.17 -4.73 -32.88
N GLN A 234 -0.85 -4.21 -33.56
CA GLN A 234 -1.85 -5.03 -34.24
C GLN A 234 -1.33 -5.49 -35.60
N VAL A 235 -0.89 -6.75 -35.64
CA VAL A 235 -0.30 -7.38 -36.84
C VAL A 235 -1.36 -7.92 -37.80
N ALA A 236 -2.53 -8.29 -37.31
CA ALA A 236 -3.71 -8.67 -38.09
C ALA A 236 -5.02 -8.32 -37.35
N ALA A 237 -6.17 -8.42 -38.02
CA ALA A 237 -7.47 -8.20 -37.35
C ALA A 237 -7.63 -9.19 -36.19
N GLY A 238 -7.86 -8.67 -34.98
CA GLY A 238 -7.91 -9.48 -33.75
C GLY A 238 -6.58 -10.08 -33.27
N GLU A 239 -5.45 -9.79 -33.92
CA GLU A 239 -4.14 -10.32 -33.52
C GLU A 239 -3.15 -9.20 -33.18
N THR A 240 -2.66 -9.21 -31.95
CA THR A 240 -1.63 -8.29 -31.45
C THR A 240 -0.38 -9.05 -31.05
N ARG A 241 0.79 -8.47 -31.34
CA ARG A 241 2.08 -9.04 -30.96
C ARG A 241 3.00 -7.97 -30.39
N PHE A 242 3.88 -8.40 -29.49
CA PHE A 242 5.03 -7.60 -29.07
C PHE A 242 6.09 -7.68 -30.16
N GLU A 243 6.26 -6.60 -30.92
CA GLU A 243 7.30 -6.50 -31.96
C GLU A 243 8.62 -5.90 -31.41
N GLY A 244 8.61 -5.46 -30.15
CA GLY A 244 9.75 -4.85 -29.48
C GLY A 244 10.02 -3.42 -29.95
N LEU A 245 10.90 -2.72 -29.22
CA LEU A 245 11.17 -1.29 -29.44
C LEU A 245 11.76 -1.00 -30.84
N ALA A 246 12.63 -1.87 -31.36
CA ALA A 246 13.33 -1.66 -32.63
C ALA A 246 12.43 -1.61 -33.88
N LYS A 247 11.15 -1.99 -33.75
CA LYS A 247 10.19 -2.06 -34.86
C LYS A 247 8.95 -1.18 -34.63
N SER A 248 9.04 -0.18 -33.75
CA SER A 248 7.90 0.63 -33.33
C SER A 248 8.18 2.13 -33.42
N GLY A 249 7.13 2.96 -33.36
CA GLY A 249 7.25 4.41 -33.17
C GLY A 249 7.66 4.83 -31.76
N TRP A 250 8.01 3.87 -30.89
CA TRP A 250 8.47 4.10 -29.53
C TRP A 250 9.98 3.95 -29.42
N GLU A 251 10.62 4.93 -28.79
CA GLU A 251 12.03 4.86 -28.40
C GLU A 251 12.15 4.98 -26.88
N ILE A 252 13.21 4.41 -26.30
CA ILE A 252 13.49 4.50 -24.87
C ILE A 252 14.89 5.07 -24.64
N ASP A 253 14.96 6.13 -23.83
CA ASP A 253 16.18 6.50 -23.15
C ASP A 253 16.32 5.68 -21.87
N ARG A 254 17.25 4.71 -21.88
CA ARG A 254 17.44 3.77 -20.76
C ARG A 254 18.09 4.43 -19.53
N GLU A 255 18.73 5.58 -19.69
CA GLU A 255 19.36 6.28 -18.58
C GLU A 255 18.31 7.05 -17.77
N SER A 256 17.49 7.85 -18.46
CA SER A 256 16.40 8.62 -17.84
C SER A 256 15.13 7.83 -17.62
N ARG A 257 14.99 6.65 -18.26
CA ARG A 257 13.75 5.85 -18.30
C ARG A 257 12.57 6.60 -18.90
N ALA A 258 12.86 7.50 -19.84
CA ALA A 258 11.86 8.17 -20.65
C ALA A 258 11.58 7.39 -21.94
N TYR A 259 10.29 7.23 -22.26
CA TYR A 259 9.81 6.62 -23.51
C TYR A 259 9.23 7.71 -24.40
N GLN A 260 9.75 7.82 -25.62
CA GLN A 260 9.36 8.83 -26.58
C GLN A 260 8.44 8.19 -27.63
N TYR A 261 7.36 8.88 -27.98
CA TYR A 261 6.43 8.47 -29.02
C TYR A 261 6.26 9.56 -30.08
N GLN A 262 6.45 9.20 -31.35
CA GLN A 262 6.32 10.12 -32.51
C GLN A 262 5.07 9.79 -33.35
N GLY A 263 3.90 10.01 -32.77
CA GLY A 263 2.60 9.67 -33.36
C GLY A 263 2.09 10.63 -34.45
N THR A 264 2.74 11.76 -34.70
CA THR A 264 2.40 12.65 -35.84
C THR A 264 2.99 12.17 -37.17
N SER A 265 4.01 11.31 -37.11
CA SER A 265 4.74 10.80 -38.28
C SER A 265 4.06 9.60 -38.96
N THR A 266 3.13 8.94 -38.27
CA THR A 266 2.30 7.87 -38.80
C THR A 266 1.27 8.47 -39.76
N SER A 267 1.26 8.00 -41.01
CA SER A 267 0.42 8.55 -42.08
C SER A 267 -1.04 8.68 -41.65
N SER A 268 -1.62 9.86 -41.90
CA SER A 268 -2.93 10.38 -41.44
C SER A 268 -4.19 9.62 -41.91
N GLY A 269 -4.11 8.30 -42.06
CA GLY A 269 -5.21 7.41 -42.40
C GLY A 269 -5.12 6.03 -41.72
N ASP A 270 -4.08 5.74 -40.93
CA ASP A 270 -4.02 4.51 -40.15
C ASP A 270 -4.73 4.72 -38.80
N THR A 271 -5.83 4.01 -38.59
CA THR A 271 -6.63 4.10 -37.36
C THR A 271 -6.05 3.30 -36.20
N LYS A 272 -4.92 2.60 -36.42
CA LYS A 272 -4.31 1.69 -35.45
C LYS A 272 -3.57 2.45 -34.35
N LEU A 273 -3.84 2.08 -33.11
CA LEU A 273 -3.11 2.57 -31.94
C LEU A 273 -1.84 1.72 -31.74
N GLU A 274 -0.69 2.40 -31.67
CA GLU A 274 0.58 1.77 -31.25
C GLU A 274 0.73 1.87 -29.74
N TRP A 275 0.45 0.78 -29.04
CA TRP A 275 0.49 0.75 -27.58
C TRP A 275 1.90 0.50 -27.07
N LEU A 276 2.32 1.25 -26.05
CA LEU A 276 3.34 0.79 -25.10
C LEU A 276 2.61 0.04 -23.97
N ARG A 277 2.87 -1.25 -23.81
CA ARG A 277 2.20 -2.07 -22.78
C ARG A 277 3.15 -2.66 -21.76
N TYR A 278 2.66 -2.74 -20.54
CA TYR A 278 3.28 -3.46 -19.44
C TYR A 278 3.04 -4.95 -19.59
N GLN A 279 4.11 -5.74 -19.56
CA GLN A 279 4.09 -7.19 -19.43
C GLN A 279 4.69 -7.55 -18.06
N HIS A 280 3.98 -8.36 -17.29
CA HIS A 280 4.48 -8.81 -15.98
C HIS A 280 5.47 -9.98 -16.13
N ILE A 281 6.60 -9.69 -16.78
CA ILE A 281 7.70 -10.64 -16.98
C ILE A 281 8.69 -10.47 -15.83
N VAL A 282 8.52 -11.31 -14.81
CA VAL A 282 9.28 -11.23 -13.57
C VAL A 282 10.32 -12.35 -13.53
N PRO A 283 11.62 -12.05 -13.37
CA PRO A 283 12.63 -13.11 -13.27
C PRO A 283 12.40 -13.93 -12.00
N GLN A 284 12.53 -15.26 -12.09
CA GLN A 284 12.50 -16.09 -10.89
C GLN A 284 13.91 -16.22 -10.29
N THR A 285 13.98 -16.81 -9.09
CA THR A 285 15.25 -16.99 -8.38
C THR A 285 16.23 -17.87 -9.15
N SER A 286 15.74 -18.83 -9.93
CA SER A 286 16.54 -19.70 -10.79
C SER A 286 17.25 -18.93 -11.90
N GLU A 287 16.60 -17.95 -12.50
CA GLU A 287 17.14 -17.12 -13.57
C GLU A 287 18.22 -16.20 -13.04
N TRP A 288 18.01 -15.62 -11.85
CA TRP A 288 19.04 -14.86 -11.15
C TRP A 288 20.25 -15.73 -10.78
N ALA A 289 20.02 -16.93 -10.25
CA ALA A 289 21.09 -17.86 -9.92
C ALA A 289 21.87 -18.29 -11.18
N LEU A 290 21.16 -18.62 -12.27
CA LEU A 290 21.77 -19.00 -13.54
C LEU A 290 22.60 -17.86 -14.12
N LEU A 291 22.11 -16.62 -14.08
CA LEU A 291 22.88 -15.45 -14.52
C LEU A 291 24.16 -15.29 -13.69
N GLN A 292 24.09 -15.48 -12.36
CA GLN A 292 25.25 -15.33 -11.47
C GLN A 292 26.28 -16.45 -11.66
N GLU A 293 25.84 -17.68 -11.90
CA GLU A 293 26.69 -18.86 -12.03
C GLU A 293 27.27 -19.02 -13.44
N ASN A 294 26.46 -18.78 -14.48
CA ASN A 294 26.84 -18.98 -15.87
C ASN A 294 26.07 -18.03 -16.82
N PRO A 295 26.56 -16.79 -17.02
CA PRO A 295 25.91 -15.80 -17.88
C PRO A 295 25.74 -16.23 -19.35
N GLU A 296 26.65 -17.04 -19.88
CA GLU A 296 26.56 -17.55 -21.26
C GLU A 296 25.39 -18.54 -21.39
N LEU A 297 25.24 -19.44 -20.41
CA LEU A 297 24.12 -20.39 -20.39
C LEU A 297 22.79 -19.65 -20.16
N PHE A 298 22.78 -18.60 -19.34
CA PHE A 298 21.61 -17.73 -19.19
C PHE A 298 21.17 -17.12 -20.53
N GLN A 299 22.10 -16.55 -21.31
CA GLN A 299 21.78 -16.01 -22.64
C GLN A 299 21.30 -17.09 -23.61
N GLN A 300 21.84 -18.31 -23.53
CA GLN A 300 21.34 -19.44 -24.32
C GLN A 300 19.91 -19.82 -23.90
N SER A 301 19.61 -19.85 -22.59
CA SER A 301 18.26 -20.17 -22.09
C SER A 301 17.22 -19.15 -22.54
N MET A 302 17.60 -17.88 -22.66
CA MET A 302 16.73 -16.83 -23.20
C MET A 302 16.26 -17.10 -24.63
N THR A 303 17.06 -17.84 -25.41
CA THR A 303 16.71 -18.21 -26.80
C THR A 303 15.91 -19.50 -26.85
N SER A 304 16.25 -20.49 -26.02
CA SER A 304 15.58 -21.80 -26.03
C SER A 304 14.26 -21.83 -25.25
N SER A 305 14.11 -20.97 -24.24
CA SER A 305 12.93 -20.85 -23.38
C SER A 305 12.73 -19.38 -22.99
N PRO A 306 12.22 -18.54 -23.90
CA PRO A 306 12.05 -17.11 -23.64
C PRO A 306 11.07 -16.88 -22.46
N PRO A 307 11.34 -15.89 -21.59
CA PRO A 307 10.47 -15.51 -20.50
C PRO A 307 9.07 -15.19 -20.99
N GLN A 308 8.07 -15.70 -20.30
CA GLN A 308 6.66 -15.46 -20.59
C GLN A 308 6.08 -14.45 -19.60
N PRO A 309 5.14 -13.60 -20.05
CA PRO A 309 4.34 -12.80 -19.13
C PRO A 309 3.47 -13.70 -18.26
N ARG A 310 3.14 -13.22 -17.06
CA ARG A 310 2.30 -13.93 -16.10
C ARG A 310 1.26 -12.99 -15.53
N LEU A 311 0.18 -13.52 -14.97
CA LEU A 311 -0.79 -12.74 -14.23
C LEU A 311 -0.13 -12.04 -13.04
N ILE A 312 -0.48 -10.77 -12.82
CA ILE A 312 -0.08 -10.04 -11.61
C ILE A 312 -0.74 -10.72 -10.42
N SER A 313 0.06 -11.18 -9.47
CA SER A 313 -0.44 -11.83 -8.27
C SER A 313 -0.46 -10.92 -7.05
N ASP A 314 -1.04 -11.41 -5.96
CA ASP A 314 -1.10 -10.72 -4.69
C ASP A 314 0.22 -10.77 -3.89
N PHE A 315 1.35 -10.81 -4.60
CA PHE A 315 2.70 -10.85 -4.04
C PHE A 315 2.95 -9.67 -3.11
N THR A 316 3.52 -9.93 -1.93
CA THR A 316 3.89 -8.88 -0.97
C THR A 316 5.27 -9.15 -0.38
N ALA A 317 6.18 -8.19 -0.56
CA ALA A 317 7.56 -8.31 -0.07
C ALA A 317 7.64 -8.42 1.45
N TYR A 318 6.61 -7.92 2.16
CA TYR A 318 6.54 -8.00 3.61
C TYR A 318 6.48 -9.47 4.10
N ASN A 319 5.94 -10.38 3.28
CA ASN A 319 5.81 -11.79 3.63
C ASN A 319 6.87 -12.67 2.96
N SER A 320 7.52 -12.22 1.90
CA SER A 320 8.43 -13.06 1.10
C SER A 320 9.83 -13.16 1.71
N TYR A 321 9.99 -13.95 2.78
CA TYR A 321 11.28 -14.14 3.46
C TYR A 321 11.65 -15.61 3.74
N THR A 322 12.96 -15.87 3.86
CA THR A 322 13.55 -17.09 4.43
C THR A 322 13.83 -16.91 5.92
N GLY A 323 13.81 -18.01 6.66
CA GLY A 323 13.87 -18.05 8.12
C GLY A 323 12.51 -17.74 8.76
N GLY A 324 12.51 -17.27 10.01
CA GLY A 324 11.28 -17.14 10.79
C GLY A 324 10.72 -18.48 11.26
N THR A 325 9.56 -18.43 11.93
CA THR A 325 8.80 -19.62 12.32
C THR A 325 8.18 -20.36 11.14
N THR A 326 8.12 -19.71 9.98
CA THR A 326 7.47 -20.18 8.76
C THR A 326 8.46 -20.22 7.60
N ASP A 327 9.69 -20.69 7.83
CA ASP A 327 10.73 -20.78 6.80
C ASP A 327 10.22 -21.54 5.56
N GLY A 328 10.49 -21.00 4.38
CA GLY A 328 10.11 -21.61 3.09
C GLY A 328 8.65 -21.40 2.65
N TYR A 329 7.71 -21.07 3.54
CA TYR A 329 6.27 -21.03 3.18
C TYR A 329 5.87 -19.85 2.28
N PHE A 330 6.66 -18.78 2.25
CA PHE A 330 6.33 -17.54 1.52
C PHE A 330 7.37 -17.16 0.44
N LEU A 331 8.24 -18.09 0.06
CA LEU A 331 9.25 -17.87 -0.99
C LEU A 331 8.75 -18.10 -2.41
N TYR A 332 7.49 -18.48 -2.57
CA TYR A 332 6.86 -18.58 -3.87
C TYR A 332 6.17 -17.27 -4.21
N ASP A 333 6.12 -16.93 -5.49
CA ASP A 333 5.26 -15.85 -5.95
C ASP A 333 3.83 -16.13 -5.48
N ALA A 334 3.09 -15.08 -5.16
CA ALA A 334 1.74 -15.30 -4.67
C ALA A 334 0.85 -15.89 -5.78
N ALA A 335 -0.19 -16.63 -5.40
CA ALA A 335 -0.93 -17.49 -6.31
C ALA A 335 -2.22 -16.85 -6.86
N PHE A 336 -2.72 -15.80 -6.21
CA PHE A 336 -4.00 -15.21 -6.55
C PHE A 336 -3.84 -14.02 -7.48
N TRP A 337 -4.50 -14.06 -8.64
CA TRP A 337 -4.52 -12.96 -9.59
C TRP A 337 -5.18 -11.71 -9.00
N VAL A 338 -4.59 -10.54 -9.28
CA VAL A 338 -5.10 -9.22 -8.91
C VAL A 338 -5.28 -8.37 -10.16
N GLY A 339 -6.53 -8.07 -10.49
CA GLY A 339 -6.90 -7.15 -11.58
C GLY A 339 -7.14 -5.70 -11.15
N ASP A 340 -7.03 -5.40 -9.85
CA ASP A 340 -7.23 -4.07 -9.29
C ASP A 340 -5.93 -3.27 -9.36
N LEU A 341 -5.78 -2.50 -10.44
CA LEU A 341 -4.52 -1.86 -10.81
C LEU A 341 -4.63 -0.32 -10.80
N THR A 342 -3.49 0.31 -10.55
CA THR A 342 -3.29 1.75 -10.67
C THR A 342 -2.00 1.99 -11.43
N LEU A 343 -2.10 2.74 -12.53
CA LEU A 343 -0.97 3.18 -13.33
C LEU A 343 -0.76 4.68 -13.11
N SER A 344 0.46 5.04 -12.72
CA SER A 344 0.93 6.42 -12.57
C SER A 344 2.10 6.66 -13.49
N PHE A 345 2.17 7.84 -14.11
CA PHE A 345 3.28 8.26 -14.95
C PHE A 345 3.29 9.77 -15.13
N ASP A 346 4.45 10.30 -15.47
CA ASP A 346 4.61 11.67 -15.94
C ASP A 346 4.57 11.67 -17.47
N VAL A 347 3.92 12.68 -18.06
CA VAL A 347 3.82 12.87 -19.51
C VAL A 347 4.19 14.29 -19.89
N GLU A 348 5.05 14.44 -20.89
CA GLU A 348 5.38 15.72 -21.52
C GLU A 348 4.86 15.72 -22.95
N LEU A 349 3.82 16.52 -23.18
CA LEU A 349 3.15 16.68 -24.48
C LEU A 349 3.91 17.70 -25.32
N GLU A 350 4.37 17.31 -26.50
CA GLU A 350 5.17 18.18 -27.38
C GLU A 350 4.31 19.08 -28.26
N ASN A 351 3.12 18.60 -28.64
CA ASN A 351 2.16 19.33 -29.46
C ASN A 351 0.80 19.47 -28.75
N SER A 352 0.01 20.46 -29.20
CA SER A 352 -1.23 20.86 -28.54
C SER A 352 -2.51 20.23 -29.12
N GLU A 353 -2.37 19.24 -30.00
CA GLU A 353 -3.48 18.56 -30.67
C GLU A 353 -3.22 17.05 -30.70
N GLY A 354 -4.28 16.26 -30.89
CA GLY A 354 -4.19 14.79 -30.85
C GLY A 354 -4.84 14.21 -29.59
N GLU A 355 -4.72 12.90 -29.46
CA GLU A 355 -5.35 12.12 -28.39
C GLU A 355 -4.33 11.24 -27.66
N LEU A 356 -4.41 11.23 -26.33
CA LEU A 356 -3.67 10.32 -25.45
C LEU A 356 -4.63 9.28 -24.88
N PHE A 357 -4.20 8.02 -24.86
CA PHE A 357 -4.98 6.89 -24.37
C PHE A 357 -4.22 6.20 -23.24
N VAL A 358 -4.93 5.88 -22.15
CA VAL A 358 -4.44 5.03 -21.07
C VAL A 358 -5.44 3.93 -20.83
N GLU A 359 -4.97 2.70 -20.67
CA GLU A 359 -5.81 1.52 -20.56
C GLU A 359 -5.37 0.58 -19.43
N LEU A 360 -6.34 0.07 -18.68
CA LEU A 360 -6.17 -0.98 -17.67
C LEU A 360 -7.12 -2.14 -17.99
N MET A 361 -6.59 -3.35 -18.12
CA MET A 361 -7.36 -4.56 -18.39
C MET A 361 -7.77 -5.22 -17.08
N ARG A 362 -8.97 -5.81 -17.07
CA ARG A 362 -9.43 -6.70 -16.00
C ARG A 362 -10.41 -7.70 -16.58
N GLY A 363 -9.95 -8.91 -16.83
CA GLY A 363 -10.75 -9.98 -17.42
C GLY A 363 -11.09 -9.71 -18.89
N ASP A 364 -12.38 -9.67 -19.21
CA ASP A 364 -12.95 -9.48 -20.56
C ASP A 364 -13.20 -8.01 -20.94
N ARG A 365 -12.74 -7.06 -20.11
CA ARG A 365 -12.93 -5.63 -20.36
C ARG A 365 -11.63 -4.86 -20.23
N HIS A 366 -11.50 -3.89 -21.13
CA HIS A 366 -10.44 -2.90 -21.08
C HIS A 366 -11.06 -1.59 -20.62
N TYR A 367 -10.55 -1.03 -19.53
CA TYR A 367 -11.02 0.24 -19.01
C TYR A 367 -10.06 1.31 -19.48
N ARG A 368 -10.59 2.30 -20.19
CA ARG A 368 -9.79 3.27 -20.93
C ARG A 368 -10.17 4.69 -20.56
N VAL A 369 -9.18 5.55 -20.47
CA VAL A 369 -9.36 7.00 -20.53
C VAL A 369 -8.74 7.53 -21.82
N LYS A 370 -9.50 8.36 -22.53
CA LYS A 370 -9.07 9.09 -23.72
C LYS A 370 -9.02 10.59 -23.41
N PHE A 371 -7.87 11.20 -23.57
CA PHE A 371 -7.69 12.65 -23.46
C PHE A 371 -7.68 13.27 -24.85
N ASP A 372 -8.54 14.26 -25.08
CA ASP A 372 -8.44 15.18 -26.20
C ASP A 372 -7.57 16.36 -25.76
N VAL A 373 -6.32 16.42 -26.24
CA VAL A 373 -5.31 17.37 -25.75
C VAL A 373 -5.68 18.81 -26.07
N LYS A 374 -6.41 19.04 -27.17
CA LYS A 374 -6.82 20.39 -27.59
C LYS A 374 -7.87 20.98 -26.65
N SER A 375 -8.88 20.19 -26.30
CA SER A 375 -10.01 20.62 -25.46
C SER A 375 -9.78 20.38 -23.97
N GLY A 376 -8.84 19.51 -23.59
CA GLY A 376 -8.62 19.07 -22.21
C GLY A 376 -9.72 18.15 -21.68
N LYS A 377 -10.50 17.53 -22.57
CA LYS A 377 -11.55 16.58 -22.17
C LYS A 377 -10.97 15.19 -22.00
N ALA A 378 -11.24 14.58 -20.85
CA ALA A 378 -10.99 13.16 -20.62
C ALA A 378 -12.31 12.38 -20.69
N THR A 379 -12.37 11.33 -21.50
CA THR A 379 -13.55 10.48 -21.64
C THR A 379 -13.22 9.05 -21.20
N LEU A 380 -14.03 8.51 -20.30
CA LEU A 380 -13.91 7.15 -19.80
C LEU A 380 -14.71 6.18 -20.65
N TYR A 381 -14.12 5.04 -20.95
CA TYR A 381 -14.73 3.95 -21.68
C TYR A 381 -14.50 2.62 -20.95
N TYR A 382 -15.37 1.66 -21.19
CA TYR A 382 -14.94 0.27 -21.23
C TYR A 382 -15.05 -0.26 -22.65
N VAL A 383 -14.13 -1.16 -23.01
CA VAL A 383 -14.09 -1.86 -24.29
C VAL A 383 -14.28 -3.34 -24.04
N GLU A 384 -15.24 -3.95 -24.74
CA GLU A 384 -15.52 -5.39 -24.69
C GLU A 384 -15.05 -6.04 -25.99
N ASP A 385 -14.02 -6.87 -25.89
CA ASP A 385 -13.42 -7.66 -26.99
C ASP A 385 -13.73 -9.17 -26.85
N PHE A 386 -14.40 -9.57 -25.76
CA PHE A 386 -14.88 -10.92 -25.54
C PHE A 386 -16.32 -10.90 -25.01
N PRO A 387 -17.24 -11.74 -25.54
CA PRO A 387 -17.06 -12.72 -26.62
C PRO A 387 -17.16 -12.11 -28.04
N ASN A 388 -17.16 -10.78 -28.17
CA ASN A 388 -17.38 -10.10 -29.44
C ASN A 388 -16.09 -10.06 -30.28
N PRO A 389 -16.06 -10.63 -31.50
CA PRO A 389 -14.86 -10.62 -32.35
C PRO A 389 -14.44 -9.21 -32.81
N GLU A 390 -15.35 -8.22 -32.68
CA GLU A 390 -15.07 -6.81 -32.91
C GLU A 390 -15.24 -6.04 -31.59
N PRO A 391 -14.25 -5.23 -31.17
CA PRO A 391 -14.32 -4.50 -29.90
C PRO A 391 -15.49 -3.51 -29.86
N VAL A 392 -16.31 -3.59 -28.81
CA VAL A 392 -17.40 -2.63 -28.56
C VAL A 392 -16.95 -1.62 -27.53
N GLU A 393 -16.78 -0.36 -27.94
CA GLU A 393 -16.47 0.74 -27.02
C GLU A 393 -17.76 1.34 -26.45
N THR A 394 -17.88 1.35 -25.12
CA THR A 394 -18.99 2.00 -24.41
C THR A 394 -18.47 3.17 -23.60
N GLU A 395 -18.97 4.36 -23.92
CA GLU A 395 -18.66 5.59 -23.18
C GLU A 395 -19.39 5.58 -21.83
N LEU A 396 -18.65 5.88 -20.76
CA LEU A 396 -19.17 6.01 -19.39
C LEU A 396 -19.49 7.48 -19.06
N THR A 397 -18.49 8.36 -19.24
CA THR A 397 -18.62 9.78 -18.94
C THR A 397 -17.44 10.58 -19.50
N THR A 398 -17.66 11.88 -19.73
CA THR A 398 -16.62 12.85 -20.09
C THR A 398 -16.48 13.92 -19.00
N VAL A 399 -15.25 14.32 -18.72
CA VAL A 399 -14.90 15.34 -17.72
C VAL A 399 -13.83 16.30 -18.28
N GLN A 400 -13.78 17.50 -17.72
CA GLN A 400 -12.71 18.46 -18.04
C GLN A 400 -11.51 18.21 -17.12
N THR A 401 -10.30 18.21 -17.65
CA THR A 401 -9.05 18.05 -16.90
C THR A 401 -8.07 19.19 -17.18
N ALA A 402 -6.98 19.24 -16.41
CA ALA A 402 -5.89 20.18 -16.60
C ALA A 402 -4.92 19.79 -17.74
N LEU A 403 -4.99 18.54 -18.22
CA LEU A 403 -4.16 18.03 -19.32
C LEU A 403 -4.67 18.63 -20.63
N GLN A 404 -4.12 19.77 -21.02
CA GLN A 404 -4.55 20.54 -22.20
C GLN A 404 -3.37 21.29 -22.82
N GLY A 405 -3.23 21.18 -24.15
CA GLY A 405 -2.14 21.79 -24.90
C GLY A 405 -0.81 21.06 -24.68
N ALA A 406 0.28 21.71 -25.09
CA ALA A 406 1.63 21.20 -24.83
C ALA A 406 2.06 21.52 -23.39
N GLY A 407 2.85 20.63 -22.78
CA GLY A 407 3.32 20.78 -21.40
C GLY A 407 3.44 19.46 -20.65
N ALA A 408 4.00 19.56 -19.44
CA ALA A 408 4.19 18.42 -18.55
C ALA A 408 2.99 18.25 -17.61
N HIS A 409 2.53 17.01 -17.46
CA HIS A 409 1.44 16.62 -16.57
C HIS A 409 1.77 15.31 -15.85
N GLN A 410 1.21 15.15 -14.65
CA GLN A 410 1.22 13.87 -13.94
C GLN A 410 -0.14 13.21 -14.08
N VAL A 411 -0.17 11.96 -14.53
CA VAL A 411 -1.40 11.19 -14.73
C VAL A 411 -1.38 9.97 -13.84
N MET A 412 -2.47 9.74 -13.12
CA MET A 412 -2.72 8.49 -12.43
C MET A 412 -4.12 8.00 -12.79
N PHE A 413 -4.21 6.79 -13.30
CA PHE A 413 -5.46 6.14 -13.68
C PHE A 413 -5.58 4.81 -12.93
N ALA A 414 -6.71 4.58 -12.28
CA ALA A 414 -6.93 3.40 -11.47
C ALA A 414 -8.24 2.72 -11.83
N ASN A 415 -8.20 1.39 -11.88
CA ASN A 415 -9.36 0.52 -11.89
C ASN A 415 -9.33 -0.34 -10.61
N VAL A 416 -10.05 0.10 -9.57
CA VAL A 416 -10.00 -0.52 -8.23
C VAL A 416 -11.41 -0.56 -7.65
N ASP A 417 -11.76 -1.66 -6.98
CA ASP A 417 -13.06 -1.91 -6.35
C ASP A 417 -14.24 -1.61 -7.32
N GLN A 418 -14.15 -2.01 -8.59
CA GLN A 418 -15.17 -1.74 -9.63
C GLN A 418 -15.49 -0.24 -9.82
N ARG A 419 -14.44 0.60 -9.77
CA ARG A 419 -14.53 2.04 -9.94
C ARG A 419 -13.30 2.58 -10.67
N LEU A 420 -13.55 3.34 -11.73
CA LEU A 420 -12.52 4.10 -12.42
C LEU A 420 -12.22 5.39 -11.65
N CYS A 421 -10.95 5.68 -11.45
CA CYS A 421 -10.48 6.89 -10.79
C CYS A 421 -9.37 7.52 -11.64
N LEU A 422 -9.35 8.85 -11.70
CA LEU A 422 -8.38 9.61 -12.48
C LEU A 422 -7.86 10.78 -11.64
N TRP A 423 -6.56 10.97 -11.65
CA TRP A 423 -5.90 12.16 -11.13
C TRP A 423 -5.05 12.77 -12.22
N VAL A 424 -5.11 14.10 -12.33
CA VAL A 424 -4.25 14.89 -13.20
C VAL A 424 -3.62 15.97 -12.33
N ASP A 425 -2.29 16.08 -12.35
CA ASP A 425 -1.50 17.04 -11.57
C ASP A 425 -1.84 17.00 -10.07
N GLY A 426 -1.97 15.77 -9.54
CA GLY A 426 -2.27 15.48 -8.13
C GLY A 426 -3.73 15.70 -7.73
N SER A 427 -4.58 16.22 -8.60
CA SER A 427 -5.99 16.49 -8.31
C SER A 427 -6.89 15.35 -8.78
N ALA A 428 -7.65 14.76 -7.86
CA ALA A 428 -8.64 13.74 -8.18
C ALA A 428 -9.78 14.35 -9.02
N THR A 429 -10.14 13.68 -10.11
CA THR A 429 -11.24 14.11 -10.98
C THR A 429 -12.56 13.55 -10.46
N GLU A 430 -13.57 14.41 -10.35
CA GLU A 430 -14.92 14.00 -9.95
C GLU A 430 -15.73 13.55 -11.16
N PHE A 431 -16.35 12.36 -11.05
CA PHE A 431 -17.13 11.74 -12.12
C PHE A 431 -18.64 11.69 -11.85
N GLU A 432 -19.13 12.41 -10.84
CA GLU A 432 -20.56 12.45 -10.45
C GLU A 432 -21.21 11.05 -10.28
N GLY A 433 -20.42 10.06 -9.83
CA GLY A 433 -20.89 8.66 -9.67
C GLY A 433 -20.96 7.83 -10.96
N LYS A 434 -20.52 8.36 -12.11
CA LYS A 434 -20.55 7.68 -13.42
C LYS A 434 -19.30 6.85 -13.73
N SER A 435 -18.37 6.75 -12.79
CA SER A 435 -17.14 5.95 -12.95
C SER A 435 -17.22 4.57 -12.32
N GLU A 436 -18.32 4.26 -11.63
CA GLU A 436 -18.61 2.93 -11.08
C GLU A 436 -19.24 2.05 -12.16
N TYR A 437 -18.91 0.76 -12.14
CA TYR A 437 -19.42 -0.19 -13.12
C TYR A 437 -19.76 -1.53 -12.48
N GLN A 438 -20.56 -2.33 -13.17
CA GLN A 438 -20.81 -3.72 -12.80
C GLN A 438 -19.86 -4.62 -13.59
N PRO A 439 -19.15 -5.54 -12.92
CA PRO A 439 -18.29 -6.48 -13.62
C PRO A 439 -19.17 -7.41 -14.47
N PRO A 440 -18.62 -7.95 -15.54
CA PRO A 440 -19.30 -8.95 -16.35
C PRO A 440 -19.43 -10.26 -15.59
N VAL A 441 -20.25 -11.17 -16.14
CA VAL A 441 -20.66 -12.43 -15.49
C VAL A 441 -19.47 -13.30 -15.08
N SER A 442 -18.36 -13.23 -15.82
CA SER A 442 -17.12 -13.95 -15.52
C SER A 442 -15.96 -12.98 -15.27
N ALA A 443 -15.76 -12.58 -14.01
CA ALA A 443 -14.61 -11.78 -13.58
C ALA A 443 -13.30 -12.60 -13.46
N ALA A 444 -13.03 -13.48 -14.43
CA ALA A 444 -11.85 -14.35 -14.47
C ALA A 444 -10.78 -13.72 -15.40
N PRO A 445 -9.49 -13.94 -15.14
CA PRO A 445 -8.44 -13.38 -15.98
C PRO A 445 -8.48 -13.95 -17.40
N ARG A 446 -8.03 -13.15 -18.37
CA ARG A 446 -7.92 -13.47 -19.80
C ARG A 446 -6.50 -13.20 -20.30
N GLU A 447 -6.25 -13.52 -21.57
CA GLU A 447 -4.98 -13.24 -22.25
C GLU A 447 -4.56 -11.77 -22.13
N GLY A 448 -5.52 -10.83 -22.16
CA GLY A 448 -5.25 -9.41 -21.93
C GLY A 448 -4.59 -9.11 -20.58
N ASP A 449 -4.93 -9.88 -19.53
CA ASP A 449 -4.37 -9.68 -18.19
C ASP A 449 -2.88 -10.06 -18.08
N LEU A 450 -2.28 -10.65 -19.13
CA LEU A 450 -0.83 -10.82 -19.28
C LEU A 450 -0.12 -9.51 -19.71
N ALA A 451 -0.87 -8.56 -20.26
CA ALA A 451 -0.41 -7.24 -20.66
C ALA A 451 -1.34 -6.09 -20.18
N PRO A 452 -1.59 -5.99 -18.86
CA PRO A 452 -2.80 -5.37 -18.33
C PRO A 452 -2.80 -3.84 -18.30
N ALA A 453 -1.68 -3.18 -18.59
CA ALA A 453 -1.60 -1.72 -18.58
C ALA A 453 -0.98 -1.21 -19.87
N GLY A 454 -1.52 -0.13 -20.44
CA GLY A 454 -1.05 0.40 -21.71
C GLY A 454 -1.25 1.90 -21.87
N ILE A 455 -0.35 2.52 -22.63
CA ILE A 455 -0.41 3.93 -23.05
C ILE A 455 -0.24 3.99 -24.56
N ALA A 456 -1.03 4.83 -25.24
CA ALA A 456 -0.92 5.06 -26.68
C ALA A 456 -1.25 6.51 -27.03
N GLY A 457 -0.79 6.97 -28.19
CA GLY A 457 -1.19 8.25 -28.77
C GLY A 457 -1.79 8.11 -30.15
N ARG A 458 -2.48 9.16 -30.60
CA ARG A 458 -2.92 9.33 -31.99
C ARG A 458 -2.78 10.78 -32.41
N GLY A 459 -1.97 11.02 -33.44
CA GLY A 459 -1.66 12.38 -33.91
C GLY A 459 -1.02 13.26 -32.82
N LEU A 460 -0.29 12.63 -31.90
CA LEU A 460 0.28 13.24 -30.70
C LEU A 460 1.72 12.75 -30.54
N ASP A 461 2.63 13.69 -30.31
CA ASP A 461 4.02 13.44 -29.95
C ASP A 461 4.19 13.76 -28.47
N PHE A 462 4.77 12.82 -27.73
CA PHE A 462 4.93 12.97 -26.28
C PHE A 462 6.02 12.05 -25.73
N ASN A 463 6.50 12.42 -24.54
CA ASN A 463 7.40 11.61 -23.72
C ASN A 463 6.68 11.16 -22.45
N ILE A 464 6.90 9.94 -22.00
CA ILE A 464 6.45 9.45 -20.69
C ILE A 464 7.63 8.95 -19.86
N SER A 465 7.56 9.13 -18.55
CA SER A 465 8.54 8.65 -17.59
C SER A 465 7.86 8.31 -16.25
N HIS A 466 8.63 7.84 -15.27
CA HIS A 466 8.14 7.53 -13.92
C HIS A 466 6.94 6.56 -13.92
N LEU A 467 7.01 5.56 -14.80
CA LEU A 467 5.97 4.53 -14.97
C LEU A 467 5.92 3.64 -13.73
N LEU A 468 4.88 3.82 -12.93
CA LEU A 468 4.64 3.10 -11.68
C LEU A 468 3.32 2.34 -11.77
N LEU A 469 3.40 1.01 -11.68
CA LEU A 469 2.24 0.13 -11.59
C LEU A 469 2.08 -0.38 -10.16
N GLN A 470 0.89 -0.19 -9.61
CA GLN A 470 0.51 -0.60 -8.28
C GLN A 470 -0.79 -1.40 -8.32
N ARG A 471 -1.05 -2.16 -7.26
CA ARG A 471 -2.30 -2.89 -7.06
C ARG A 471 -2.93 -2.58 -5.72
N ASP A 472 -4.23 -2.83 -5.59
CA ASP A 472 -4.90 -2.77 -4.29
C ASP A 472 -4.59 -3.99 -3.40
N ILE A 473 -5.01 -3.95 -2.15
CA ILE A 473 -5.01 -5.10 -1.23
C ILE A 473 -5.93 -6.19 -1.78
N TYR A 474 -5.39 -7.41 -1.89
CA TYR A 474 -6.19 -8.60 -2.14
C TYR A 474 -6.58 -9.25 -0.80
N TYR A 475 -7.84 -9.11 -0.39
CA TYR A 475 -8.35 -9.82 0.78
C TYR A 475 -8.61 -11.28 0.46
N ARG A 476 -7.65 -12.14 0.81
CA ARG A 476 -7.78 -13.60 0.77
C ARG A 476 -8.89 -14.03 1.72
N ALA A 477 -9.75 -14.96 1.35
CA ALA A 477 -10.48 -15.74 2.36
C ALA A 477 -9.82 -17.10 2.61
N ASP A 478 -8.52 -17.17 2.39
CA ASP A 478 -7.70 -18.36 2.58
C ASP A 478 -6.52 -18.02 3.49
N GLU A 479 -6.49 -18.67 4.65
CA GLU A 479 -5.30 -18.76 5.50
C GLU A 479 -4.77 -20.19 5.44
N TYR A 480 -3.44 -20.32 5.53
CA TYR A 480 -2.67 -21.56 5.48
C TYR A 480 -3.29 -22.75 6.24
N TYR A 481 -4.01 -22.51 7.34
CA TYR A 481 -4.64 -23.56 8.15
C TYR A 481 -6.14 -23.79 7.89
N GLN A 482 -6.85 -22.84 7.27
CA GLN A 482 -8.31 -22.88 7.16
C GLN A 482 -8.84 -23.02 5.73
N LYS A 483 -8.05 -22.69 4.69
CA LYS A 483 -8.39 -22.90 3.26
C LYS A 483 -9.87 -22.61 2.92
N MET A 484 -10.39 -21.46 3.35
CA MET A 484 -11.85 -21.22 3.34
C MET A 484 -12.37 -20.92 1.94
N GLU A 485 -11.67 -20.07 1.16
CA GLU A 485 -12.05 -19.73 -0.22
C GLU A 485 -11.51 -20.71 -1.25
N TYR A 486 -10.31 -21.25 -1.07
CA TYR A 486 -9.71 -22.17 -2.03
C TYR A 486 -9.19 -23.42 -1.31
N GLN A 487 -9.66 -24.60 -1.74
CA GLN A 487 -9.35 -25.85 -1.04
C GLN A 487 -8.14 -26.62 -1.57
N GLY A 488 -7.65 -26.26 -2.76
CA GLY A 488 -6.53 -26.91 -3.40
C GLY A 488 -5.18 -26.57 -2.78
N GLU A 489 -4.10 -27.00 -3.43
CA GLU A 489 -2.75 -26.52 -3.14
C GLU A 489 -2.51 -25.22 -3.92
N HIS A 490 -2.11 -24.14 -3.24
CA HIS A 490 -1.83 -22.84 -3.89
C HIS A 490 -0.71 -22.94 -4.92
N LYS A 491 0.18 -23.92 -4.76
CA LYS A 491 1.28 -24.17 -5.68
C LYS A 491 0.80 -24.40 -7.11
N HIS A 492 -0.34 -25.09 -7.30
CA HIS A 492 -0.89 -25.32 -8.64
C HIS A 492 -1.32 -24.01 -9.30
N LEU A 493 -2.00 -23.12 -8.57
CA LEU A 493 -2.38 -21.81 -9.11
C LEU A 493 -1.16 -20.96 -9.45
N TRP A 494 -0.13 -20.99 -8.59
CA TRP A 494 1.11 -20.30 -8.90
C TRP A 494 1.73 -20.80 -10.21
N GLU A 495 1.83 -22.12 -10.42
CA GLU A 495 2.38 -22.72 -11.64
C GLU A 495 1.60 -22.35 -12.91
N LEU A 496 0.34 -21.91 -12.80
CA LEU A 496 -0.56 -21.58 -13.92
C LEU A 496 -0.66 -20.07 -14.20
N LEU A 497 0.10 -19.20 -13.52
CA LEU A 497 -0.02 -17.75 -13.73
C LEU A 497 0.33 -17.30 -15.17
N ASP A 498 1.01 -18.11 -15.97
CA ASP A 498 1.28 -17.87 -17.40
C ASP A 498 0.14 -18.32 -18.33
N ASP A 499 -0.84 -19.10 -17.83
CA ASP A 499 -2.02 -19.56 -18.57
C ASP A 499 -3.31 -19.09 -17.86
N PRO A 500 -3.86 -17.91 -18.22
CA PRO A 500 -5.05 -17.35 -17.59
C PRO A 500 -6.26 -18.28 -17.63
N ALA A 501 -6.42 -19.07 -18.70
CA ALA A 501 -7.54 -19.98 -18.85
C ALA A 501 -7.43 -21.20 -17.93
N ALA A 502 -6.24 -21.79 -17.82
CA ALA A 502 -5.97 -22.88 -16.89
C ALA A 502 -6.04 -22.41 -15.44
N TRP A 503 -5.45 -21.26 -15.12
CA TRP A 503 -5.55 -20.64 -13.80
C TRP A 503 -7.01 -20.43 -13.39
N SER A 504 -7.81 -19.86 -14.29
CA SER A 504 -9.24 -19.61 -14.04
C SER A 504 -10.00 -20.89 -13.74
N ARG A 505 -9.77 -21.95 -14.54
CA ARG A 505 -10.41 -23.25 -14.33
C ARG A 505 -10.03 -23.86 -12.99
N GLU A 506 -8.73 -23.91 -12.69
CA GLU A 506 -8.23 -24.47 -11.42
C GLU A 506 -8.79 -23.69 -10.22
N TYR A 507 -8.84 -22.36 -10.32
CA TYR A 507 -9.42 -21.53 -9.28
C TYR A 507 -10.92 -21.79 -9.11
N GLU A 508 -11.72 -21.73 -10.18
CA GLU A 508 -13.17 -21.97 -10.09
C GLU A 508 -13.53 -23.37 -9.59
N ASP A 509 -12.82 -24.41 -10.04
CA ASP A 509 -13.11 -25.80 -9.68
C ASP A 509 -12.93 -26.07 -8.17
N HIS A 510 -12.07 -25.30 -7.50
CA HIS A 510 -11.74 -25.46 -6.08
C HIS A 510 -12.25 -24.34 -5.19
N ARG A 511 -12.86 -23.31 -5.77
CA ARG A 511 -13.33 -22.13 -5.05
C ARG A 511 -14.60 -22.41 -4.26
N ARG A 512 -14.69 -21.83 -3.08
CA ARG A 512 -15.89 -21.77 -2.23
C ARG A 512 -16.31 -20.34 -1.97
N GLN A 513 -17.60 -20.13 -1.79
CA GLN A 513 -18.10 -18.85 -1.32
C GLN A 513 -17.84 -18.69 0.17
N VAL A 514 -17.15 -17.60 0.53
CA VAL A 514 -16.87 -17.27 1.93
C VAL A 514 -17.75 -16.14 2.37
N ARG A 515 -18.68 -16.46 3.26
CA ARG A 515 -19.66 -15.52 3.82
C ARG A 515 -19.60 -15.58 5.34
N PHE A 516 -19.76 -14.42 5.95
CA PHE A 516 -19.81 -14.24 7.40
C PHE A 516 -21.21 -13.77 7.76
N ALA A 517 -21.79 -14.41 8.77
CA ALA A 517 -23.16 -14.13 9.20
C ALA A 517 -23.40 -12.65 9.51
N LYS A 518 -24.67 -12.24 9.45
CA LYS A 518 -25.07 -10.86 9.71
C LYS A 518 -24.61 -10.41 11.10
N MET A 519 -23.90 -9.28 11.14
CA MET A 519 -23.46 -8.63 12.38
C MET A 519 -24.68 -8.15 13.19
N SER A 520 -24.63 -8.28 14.51
CA SER A 520 -25.60 -7.64 15.41
C SER A 520 -25.50 -6.11 15.41
N ASP A 521 -26.45 -5.45 16.07
CA ASP A 521 -26.59 -3.98 16.09
C ASP A 521 -25.36 -3.25 16.69
N ASP A 522 -24.51 -3.96 17.42
CA ASP A 522 -23.29 -3.44 18.05
C ASP A 522 -22.03 -4.22 17.67
N GLU A 523 -22.04 -4.89 16.52
CA GLU A 523 -20.92 -5.71 16.05
C GLU A 523 -20.29 -5.19 14.76
N PHE A 524 -18.98 -5.38 14.67
CA PHE A 524 -18.18 -4.93 13.54
C PHE A 524 -17.31 -6.08 13.02
N PHE A 525 -17.14 -6.13 11.69
CA PHE A 525 -16.21 -7.06 11.06
C PHE A 525 -14.94 -6.31 10.69
N VAL A 526 -13.78 -6.87 11.04
CA VAL A 526 -12.47 -6.21 10.83
C VAL A 526 -11.50 -7.12 10.06
N LEU A 527 -10.70 -6.52 9.18
CA LEU A 527 -9.68 -7.20 8.38
C LEU A 527 -8.32 -6.52 8.56
N GLY A 528 -7.24 -7.29 8.42
CA GLY A 528 -5.89 -6.73 8.32
C GLY A 528 -5.49 -6.48 6.87
N ASP A 529 -4.75 -5.40 6.65
CA ASP A 529 -4.26 -5.02 5.32
C ASP A 529 -3.25 -6.04 4.77
N ASN A 530 -2.51 -6.72 5.65
CA ASN A 530 -1.70 -7.88 5.28
C ASN A 530 -2.54 -9.16 5.41
N SER A 531 -3.47 -9.30 4.48
CA SER A 531 -4.52 -10.32 4.49
C SER A 531 -3.99 -11.75 4.76
N ALA A 532 -2.89 -12.16 4.13
CA ALA A 532 -2.32 -13.51 4.27
C ALA A 532 -1.68 -13.79 5.64
N ARG A 533 -1.41 -12.74 6.44
CA ARG A 533 -0.70 -12.81 7.73
C ARG A 533 -1.44 -12.04 8.82
N SER A 534 -2.77 -12.03 8.74
CA SER A 534 -3.63 -11.29 9.66
C SER A 534 -4.60 -12.21 10.38
N ALA A 535 -4.33 -12.45 11.67
CA ALA A 535 -5.28 -13.00 12.62
C ALA A 535 -6.42 -12.00 12.88
N ASP A 536 -7.39 -11.96 11.97
CA ASP A 536 -8.55 -11.07 12.02
C ASP A 536 -9.87 -11.86 11.98
N SER A 537 -10.97 -11.13 11.81
CA SER A 537 -12.33 -11.64 11.93
C SER A 537 -12.56 -12.94 11.18
N ARG A 538 -11.94 -13.12 10.00
CA ARG A 538 -12.11 -14.32 9.16
C ARG A 538 -11.80 -15.62 9.91
N LEU A 539 -10.89 -15.57 10.88
CA LEU A 539 -10.24 -16.75 11.46
C LEU A 539 -10.74 -17.09 12.87
N TRP A 540 -11.54 -16.22 13.50
CA TRP A 540 -11.96 -16.38 14.89
C TRP A 540 -13.13 -17.37 15.01
N GLY A 541 -12.90 -18.52 15.65
CA GLY A 541 -13.79 -19.68 15.68
C GLY A 541 -14.95 -19.59 16.69
N ASN A 542 -14.99 -18.56 17.55
CA ASN A 542 -15.96 -18.43 18.65
C ASN A 542 -15.90 -19.61 19.63
N GLU A 543 -14.69 -19.99 20.04
CA GLU A 543 -14.48 -21.03 21.05
C GLU A 543 -15.02 -20.65 22.44
N ARG A 544 -15.43 -19.39 22.63
CA ARG A 544 -15.88 -18.82 23.91
C ARG A 544 -17.39 -18.54 24.00
N GLY A 545 -18.18 -18.90 22.99
CA GLY A 545 -19.64 -18.83 23.06
C GLY A 545 -20.24 -17.42 23.01
N ALA A 546 -19.59 -16.47 22.32
CA ALA A 546 -20.24 -15.21 21.92
C ALA A 546 -21.49 -15.51 21.04
N GLU A 547 -22.52 -14.66 21.10
CA GLU A 547 -23.73 -14.86 20.29
C GLU A 547 -23.45 -14.88 18.78
N HIS A 548 -22.38 -14.22 18.31
CA HIS A 548 -21.96 -14.21 16.90
C HIS A 548 -20.44 -14.48 16.72
N ARG A 549 -20.13 -15.28 15.69
CA ARG A 549 -18.77 -15.64 15.23
C ARG A 549 -18.17 -14.50 14.40
N HIS A 550 -16.84 -14.34 14.40
CA HIS A 550 -16.11 -13.40 13.51
C HIS A 550 -16.36 -11.90 13.76
N ALA A 551 -16.87 -11.49 14.92
CA ALA A 551 -17.25 -10.11 15.18
C ALA A 551 -16.45 -9.44 16.31
N VAL A 552 -16.29 -8.12 16.22
CA VAL A 552 -15.78 -7.25 17.29
C VAL A 552 -16.98 -6.51 17.89
N PRO A 553 -17.33 -6.75 19.16
CA PRO A 553 -18.40 -6.00 19.81
C PRO A 553 -17.95 -4.56 20.07
N ARG A 554 -18.88 -3.61 20.02
CA ARG A 554 -18.64 -2.18 20.30
C ARG A 554 -17.91 -1.95 21.62
N SER A 555 -18.27 -2.70 22.66
CA SER A 555 -17.66 -2.61 23.99
C SER A 555 -16.17 -3.00 24.03
N ALA A 556 -15.67 -3.69 23.01
CA ALA A 556 -14.25 -4.03 22.86
C ALA A 556 -13.44 -2.93 22.17
N LEU A 557 -14.07 -1.95 21.52
CA LEU A 557 -13.39 -0.85 20.85
C LEU A 557 -12.62 0.01 21.87
N VAL A 558 -11.35 0.27 21.59
CA VAL A 558 -10.49 1.16 22.40
C VAL A 558 -10.43 2.55 21.78
N GLY A 559 -10.31 2.64 20.46
CA GLY A 559 -10.28 3.93 19.77
C GLY A 559 -9.79 3.85 18.33
N LYS A 560 -9.79 5.00 17.66
CA LYS A 560 -9.35 5.16 16.26
C LYS A 560 -7.86 5.49 16.20
N ALA A 561 -7.08 4.67 15.51
CA ALA A 561 -5.70 4.99 15.19
C ALA A 561 -5.69 6.13 14.15
N PHE A 562 -4.98 7.23 14.43
CA PHE A 562 -5.03 8.40 13.54
C PHE A 562 -3.67 8.91 13.08
N MET A 563 -2.56 8.56 13.74
CA MET A 563 -1.23 9.04 13.32
C MET A 563 -0.13 8.06 13.70
N ILE A 564 0.81 7.84 12.77
CA ILE A 564 2.13 7.29 13.06
C ILE A 564 2.99 8.47 13.52
N TYR A 565 3.23 8.57 14.83
CA TYR A 565 4.03 9.67 15.39
C TYR A 565 5.51 9.31 15.53
N TRP A 566 5.81 8.01 15.53
CA TRP A 566 7.19 7.52 15.55
C TRP A 566 7.25 6.13 14.91
N PRO A 567 7.62 5.99 13.65
CA PRO A 567 7.71 4.70 12.96
C PRO A 567 8.82 3.81 13.55
N HIS A 568 10.06 4.27 13.50
CA HIS A 568 11.24 3.67 14.14
C HIS A 568 12.44 4.63 14.01
N GLY A 569 13.53 4.37 14.72
CA GLY A 569 14.78 5.11 14.57
C GLY A 569 15.66 4.48 13.46
N ILE A 570 16.10 5.30 12.51
CA ILE A 570 17.08 4.92 11.47
C ILE A 570 18.48 5.25 11.98
N PRO A 571 19.39 4.27 12.11
CA PRO A 571 20.78 4.52 12.44
C PRO A 571 21.54 5.14 11.24
N PHE A 572 22.55 5.99 11.49
CA PHE A 572 23.25 6.70 10.40
C PHE A 572 24.78 6.67 10.45
N MET A 573 25.38 6.15 11.51
CA MET A 573 26.83 5.88 11.55
C MET A 573 27.08 4.39 11.30
N ASN A 574 28.35 3.98 11.11
CA ASN A 574 28.71 2.57 10.92
C ASN A 574 27.93 1.91 9.77
N ASN A 575 28.02 2.50 8.57
CA ASN A 575 27.31 2.06 7.36
C ASN A 575 25.78 1.95 7.56
N GLY A 576 25.18 2.92 8.28
CA GLY A 576 23.74 2.96 8.54
C GLY A 576 23.24 1.98 9.61
N ARG A 577 24.14 1.25 10.30
CA ARG A 577 23.77 0.32 11.39
C ARG A 577 23.81 0.96 12.77
N GLY A 578 24.50 2.10 12.89
CA GLY A 578 24.80 2.74 14.17
C GLY A 578 25.70 1.86 15.03
N TYR A 579 25.82 2.24 16.29
CA TYR A 579 26.52 1.50 17.32
C TYR A 579 25.51 0.91 18.28
N SER A 580 25.64 -0.38 18.55
CA SER A 580 24.97 -0.96 19.71
C SER A 580 25.63 -0.39 20.97
N PRO A 581 24.87 -0.02 22.01
CA PRO A 581 25.44 0.42 23.27
C PRO A 581 26.37 -0.65 23.88
N ASP A 582 27.53 -0.24 24.39
CA ASP A 582 28.41 -1.13 25.16
C ASP A 582 27.77 -1.41 26.53
N VAL A 583 27.40 -2.66 26.81
CA VAL A 583 26.39 -2.98 27.82
C VAL A 583 26.89 -3.86 28.97
N GLY A 584 27.01 -3.23 30.14
CA GLY A 584 27.03 -3.87 31.46
C GLY A 584 25.62 -4.19 31.99
N PRO A 585 25.16 -3.66 33.13
CA PRO A 585 23.89 -4.05 33.78
C PRO A 585 22.61 -3.69 32.99
N LEU A 586 22.70 -2.91 31.91
CA LEU A 586 21.56 -2.46 31.12
C LEU A 586 21.22 -3.36 29.91
N LYS A 587 21.85 -4.54 29.78
CA LYS A 587 21.64 -5.47 28.65
C LYS A 587 20.17 -5.71 28.28
N LYS A 588 19.28 -5.91 29.26
CA LYS A 588 17.83 -6.15 29.03
C LYS A 588 17.08 -5.06 28.26
N PHE A 589 17.55 -3.81 28.36
CA PHE A 589 16.92 -2.68 27.69
C PHE A 589 17.39 -2.56 26.24
N PHE A 590 18.62 -2.99 25.96
CA PHE A 590 19.25 -2.79 24.67
C PHE A 590 19.30 -4.05 23.81
N TYR A 591 19.01 -5.23 24.35
CA TYR A 591 19.07 -6.50 23.62
C TYR A 591 17.82 -7.35 23.88
N HIS A 592 17.44 -8.13 22.88
CA HIS A 592 16.47 -9.21 23.06
C HIS A 592 17.08 -10.30 23.94
N GLN A 593 16.24 -11.03 24.68
CA GLN A 593 16.70 -12.17 25.46
C GLN A 593 16.53 -13.44 24.63
N THR A 594 17.38 -14.46 24.76
CA THR A 594 17.12 -15.78 24.14
C THR A 594 16.42 -16.72 25.12
N SER A 595 16.71 -16.54 26.40
CA SER A 595 16.03 -17.16 27.54
C SER A 595 16.14 -16.21 28.74
N PRO A 596 15.40 -16.44 29.85
CA PRO A 596 15.45 -15.55 31.01
C PRO A 596 16.88 -15.29 31.49
N GLY A 597 17.31 -14.03 31.41
CA GLY A 597 18.65 -13.60 31.83
C GLY A 597 19.78 -13.86 30.84
N THR A 598 19.51 -14.45 29.67
CA THR A 598 20.50 -14.68 28.61
C THR A 598 20.23 -13.78 27.40
N TYR A 599 21.30 -13.46 26.66
CA TYR A 599 21.27 -12.54 25.53
C TYR A 599 21.99 -13.18 24.35
N PRO A 600 21.55 -12.92 23.11
CA PRO A 600 22.18 -13.48 21.94
C PRO A 600 23.62 -12.96 21.81
N LYS A 601 24.49 -13.77 21.22
CA LYS A 601 25.85 -13.35 20.85
C LYS A 601 25.86 -12.48 19.60
N ASP A 602 24.79 -12.50 18.80
CA ASP A 602 24.65 -11.72 17.58
C ASP A 602 24.32 -10.24 17.88
N PRO A 603 24.50 -9.31 16.92
CA PRO A 603 24.38 -7.87 17.17
C PRO A 603 22.93 -7.36 17.16
N TYR A 604 21.93 -8.17 17.51
CA TYR A 604 20.53 -7.74 17.56
C TYR A 604 20.22 -6.87 18.79
N ALA A 605 20.65 -5.62 18.71
CA ALA A 605 20.19 -4.61 19.64
C ALA A 605 18.71 -4.27 19.38
N LYS A 606 17.99 -3.89 20.43
CA LYS A 606 16.67 -3.23 20.33
C LYS A 606 16.81 -1.79 19.82
N LEU A 607 17.96 -1.17 20.08
CA LEU A 607 18.25 0.24 19.80
C LEU A 607 19.72 0.37 19.36
N SER A 608 19.96 1.10 18.28
CA SER A 608 21.30 1.49 17.82
C SER A 608 21.43 3.01 17.79
N PHE A 609 22.54 3.56 18.27
CA PHE A 609 22.79 5.01 18.32
C PHE A 609 24.03 5.40 17.49
N PRO A 610 24.09 6.63 16.94
CA PRO A 610 23.01 7.60 16.89
C PRO A 610 21.96 7.23 15.83
N PHE A 611 20.72 7.67 16.04
CA PHE A 611 19.59 7.45 15.13
C PHE A 611 18.77 8.74 14.95
N TYR A 612 18.02 8.84 13.85
CA TYR A 612 16.97 9.84 13.66
C TYR A 612 15.62 9.15 13.39
N PRO A 613 14.47 9.80 13.68
CA PRO A 613 13.16 9.24 13.35
C PRO A 613 13.00 9.11 11.84
N ASN A 614 12.40 8.02 11.35
CA ASN A 614 12.05 7.90 9.93
C ASN A 614 10.91 8.88 9.55
N PHE A 615 11.25 10.14 9.29
CA PHE A 615 10.28 11.22 9.10
C PHE A 615 9.32 10.98 7.93
N SER A 616 9.74 10.30 6.87
CA SER A 616 8.87 10.04 5.70
C SER A 616 7.71 9.10 6.02
N ARG A 617 7.81 8.30 7.09
CA ARG A 617 6.72 7.45 7.59
C ARG A 617 5.85 8.13 8.66
N MET A 618 6.22 9.31 9.15
CA MET A 618 5.38 10.05 10.10
C MET A 618 4.20 10.69 9.37
N LYS A 619 3.05 10.02 9.37
CA LYS A 619 1.86 10.45 8.63
C LYS A 619 0.56 10.14 9.36
N ARG A 620 -0.52 10.81 8.94
CA ARG A 620 -1.88 10.49 9.36
C ARG A 620 -2.25 9.10 8.84
N ILE A 621 -2.83 8.28 9.70
CA ILE A 621 -3.41 6.99 9.33
C ILE A 621 -4.79 7.31 8.73
N ARG A 622 -5.00 6.91 7.47
CA ARG A 622 -6.22 7.22 6.71
C ARG A 622 -7.18 6.03 6.66
#